data_AF-W7UFN1-F1
#
_entry.id   AF-W7UFN1-F1
#
_cell.length_a   1.000
_cell.length_b   1.000
_cell.length_c   1.000
_cell.angle_alpha   90.00
_cell.angle_beta   90.00
_cell.angle_gamma   90.00
#
_symmetry.space_group_name_H-M   'P 1'
#
loop_
_entity.id
_entity.type
_entity.pdbx_description
1 polymer ?
#
loop_
_entity_poly.entity_id
_entity_poly.type
_entity_poly.pdbx_seq_one_letter_code
_entity_poly.pdbx_strand_id
1 'polypeptide(L)'
;MNRKVKKGFTLVELIVVMAIFSILMVGVMAITKPVSAIFRNTSISEKTYSYANNIQTYLQGKLEYSENIIVATTSNMDTDGDGDVDDADIAAWAERYRASHYQPTIGGNQMSAVGYNGHDVVYLKGKVHVLRLLNNDDTTLNLKRGEITHRVFDFDTKTPIATLAPYPAEKSELNPAFFDAQDSAYNFSYALGASNLTVVPTPTGGDSNEIYRALDKDYENDNSGINANKLDLTIVLDKKTGGSVDETRVKNSSTFSYRAFRSPVAIQIANLPLTNIAARNRRIATPVGVARPLFNNSTKVVTEADPSDAVQCGKGFAWGDQYFSNTVLPPKVDFDDDIYFIYSYTDEIELSSLVAN
;
A
#
# COMPACT_ATOMS: atom_id res chain seq x y z
N MET A 1 -69.36 -47.07 -28.58
CA MET A 1 -68.37 -46.36 -27.73
C MET A 1 -66.99 -46.50 -28.40
N ASN A 2 -66.57 -45.55 -29.23
CA ASN A 2 -65.29 -45.62 -29.94
C ASN A 2 -64.16 -45.12 -29.01
N ARG A 3 -63.47 -46.04 -28.33
CA ARG A 3 -62.18 -45.73 -27.70
C ARG A 3 -61.14 -45.61 -28.81
N LYS A 4 -60.81 -44.36 -29.18
CA LYS A 4 -59.61 -44.06 -29.97
C LYS A 4 -58.38 -44.46 -29.14
N VAL A 5 -57.88 -45.67 -29.37
CA VAL A 5 -56.57 -46.08 -28.86
C VAL A 5 -55.53 -45.24 -29.62
N LYS A 6 -54.94 -44.26 -28.93
CA LYS A 6 -53.82 -43.50 -29.50
C LYS A 6 -52.69 -44.50 -29.75
N LYS A 7 -52.37 -44.70 -31.03
CA LYS A 7 -51.33 -45.64 -31.48
C LYS A 7 -50.03 -45.29 -30.77
N GLY A 8 -49.42 -46.29 -30.12
CA GLY A 8 -48.12 -46.15 -29.49
C GLY A 8 -47.10 -45.64 -30.51
N PHE A 9 -46.24 -44.74 -30.04
CA PHE A 9 -45.13 -44.16 -30.80
C PHE A 9 -44.42 -45.24 -31.61
N THR A 10 -44.24 -45.01 -32.91
CA THR A 10 -43.53 -45.98 -33.76
C THR A 10 -42.03 -45.93 -33.46
N LEU A 11 -41.35 -47.08 -33.51
CA LEU A 11 -39.94 -47.22 -33.16
C LEU A 11 -39.03 -46.25 -33.93
N VAL A 12 -39.36 -45.98 -35.20
CA VAL A 12 -38.65 -45.03 -36.07
C VAL A 12 -38.75 -43.60 -35.53
N GLU A 13 -39.92 -43.21 -35.06
CA GLU A 13 -40.20 -41.88 -34.51
C GLU A 13 -39.38 -41.62 -33.23
N LEU A 14 -39.17 -42.66 -32.42
CA LEU A 14 -38.34 -42.59 -31.21
C LEU A 14 -36.83 -42.45 -31.54
N ILE A 15 -36.35 -43.12 -32.59
CA ILE A 15 -34.97 -42.97 -33.08
C ILE A 15 -34.73 -41.54 -33.59
N VAL A 16 -35.66 -40.99 -34.37
CA VAL A 16 -35.55 -39.62 -34.90
C VAL A 16 -35.51 -38.59 -33.76
N VAL A 17 -36.37 -38.73 -32.75
CA VAL A 17 -36.38 -37.83 -31.58
C VAL A 17 -35.08 -37.93 -30.79
N MET A 18 -34.56 -39.14 -30.56
CA MET A 18 -33.27 -39.35 -29.88
C MET A 18 -32.09 -38.73 -30.65
N ALA A 19 -32.09 -38.84 -31.98
CA ALA A 19 -31.05 -38.26 -32.82
C ALA A 19 -31.07 -36.71 -32.77
N ILE A 20 -32.25 -36.11 -32.85
CA ILE A 20 -32.43 -34.66 -32.73
C ILE A 20 -32.01 -34.18 -31.34
N PHE A 21 -32.45 -34.86 -30.27
CA PHE A 21 -32.06 -34.51 -28.90
C PHE A 21 -30.55 -34.60 -28.69
N SER A 22 -29.88 -35.61 -29.26
CA SER A 22 -28.43 -35.78 -29.13
C SER A 22 -27.66 -34.63 -29.79
N ILE A 23 -28.05 -34.22 -31.00
CA ILE A 23 -27.44 -33.09 -31.71
C ILE A 23 -27.68 -31.78 -30.95
N LEU A 24 -28.90 -31.57 -30.44
CA LEU A 24 -29.22 -30.40 -29.63
C LEU A 24 -28.44 -30.36 -28.32
N MET A 25 -28.25 -31.49 -27.64
CA MET A 25 -27.49 -31.56 -26.39
C MET A 25 -26.01 -31.20 -26.63
N VAL A 26 -25.41 -31.67 -27.72
CA VAL A 26 -24.04 -31.32 -28.12
C VAL A 26 -23.92 -29.82 -28.41
N GLY A 27 -24.89 -29.24 -29.13
CA GLY A 27 -24.95 -27.80 -29.39
C GLY A 27 -25.06 -26.96 -28.10
N VAL A 28 -25.91 -27.38 -27.16
CA VAL A 28 -26.05 -26.72 -25.84
C VAL A 28 -24.76 -26.84 -25.02
N MET A 29 -24.11 -28.00 -24.98
CA MET A 29 -22.82 -28.18 -24.28
C MET A 29 -21.69 -27.34 -24.89
N ALA A 30 -21.68 -27.16 -26.22
CA ALA A 30 -20.71 -26.34 -26.92
C ALA A 30 -20.84 -24.83 -26.57
N ILE A 31 -22.04 -24.36 -26.28
CA ILE A 31 -22.32 -22.94 -25.94
C ILE A 31 -22.21 -22.69 -24.43
N THR A 32 -22.70 -23.61 -23.60
CA THR A 32 -22.74 -23.42 -22.14
C THR A 32 -21.36 -23.34 -21.49
N LYS A 33 -20.36 -24.09 -21.98
CA LYS A 33 -18.99 -24.04 -21.46
C LYS A 33 -18.32 -22.66 -21.62
N PRO A 34 -18.22 -22.08 -22.84
CA PRO A 34 -17.61 -20.77 -23.01
C PRO A 34 -18.42 -19.67 -22.32
N VAL A 35 -19.75 -19.75 -22.33
CA VAL A 35 -20.62 -18.76 -21.63
C VAL A 35 -20.40 -18.81 -20.12
N SER A 36 -20.35 -20.01 -19.52
CA SER A 36 -20.05 -20.18 -18.09
C SER A 36 -18.66 -19.66 -17.73
N ALA A 37 -17.66 -19.87 -18.59
CA ALA A 37 -16.33 -19.31 -18.42
C ALA A 37 -16.33 -17.77 -18.47
N ILE A 38 -17.06 -17.17 -19.44
CA ILE A 38 -17.21 -15.72 -19.54
C ILE A 38 -17.89 -15.16 -18.28
N PHE A 39 -19.04 -15.71 -17.86
CA PHE A 39 -19.75 -15.26 -16.66
C PHE A 39 -18.90 -15.36 -15.40
N ARG A 40 -18.14 -16.45 -15.23
CA ARG A 40 -17.22 -16.60 -14.09
C ARG A 40 -16.13 -15.54 -14.17
N ASN A 41 -15.48 -15.35 -15.32
CA ASN A 41 -14.42 -14.36 -15.49
C ASN A 41 -14.91 -12.92 -15.27
N THR A 42 -16.12 -12.59 -15.72
CA THR A 42 -16.75 -11.28 -15.51
C THR A 42 -17.07 -11.06 -14.03
N SER A 43 -17.72 -12.01 -13.37
CA SER A 43 -18.05 -11.91 -11.94
C SER A 43 -16.77 -11.82 -11.07
N ILE A 44 -15.73 -12.56 -11.43
CA ILE A 44 -14.40 -12.47 -10.83
C ILE A 44 -13.84 -11.06 -11.00
N SER A 45 -13.85 -10.54 -12.23
CA SER A 45 -13.32 -9.20 -12.53
C SER A 45 -14.07 -8.12 -11.75
N GLU A 46 -15.40 -8.15 -11.69
CA GLU A 46 -16.21 -7.18 -10.95
C GLU A 46 -15.89 -7.15 -9.45
N LYS A 47 -15.81 -8.33 -8.81
CA LYS A 47 -15.44 -8.42 -7.38
C LYS A 47 -14.05 -7.86 -7.14
N THR A 48 -13.11 -8.22 -8.00
CA THR A 48 -11.73 -7.78 -7.91
C THR A 48 -11.59 -6.26 -8.08
N TYR A 49 -12.29 -5.65 -9.03
CA TYR A 49 -12.33 -4.18 -9.16
C TYR A 49 -12.94 -3.52 -7.93
N SER A 50 -14.00 -4.09 -7.36
CA SER A 50 -14.61 -3.55 -6.14
C SER A 50 -13.64 -3.56 -4.96
N TYR A 51 -12.86 -4.63 -4.77
CA TYR A 51 -11.89 -4.69 -3.68
C TYR A 51 -10.74 -3.71 -3.88
N ALA A 52 -10.17 -3.66 -5.08
CA ALA A 52 -9.08 -2.76 -5.38
C ALA A 52 -9.51 -1.28 -5.25
N ASN A 53 -10.74 -0.95 -5.66
CA ASN A 53 -11.31 0.38 -5.50
C ASN A 53 -11.53 0.75 -4.02
N ASN A 54 -11.97 -0.19 -3.18
CA ASN A 54 -12.13 0.04 -1.75
C ASN A 54 -10.79 0.35 -1.08
N ILE A 55 -9.75 -0.43 -1.41
CA ILE A 55 -8.39 -0.19 -0.93
C ILE A 55 -7.89 1.18 -1.39
N GLN A 56 -8.04 1.50 -2.68
CA GLN A 56 -7.66 2.80 -3.22
C GLN A 56 -8.36 3.95 -2.47
N THR A 57 -9.69 3.86 -2.31
CA THR A 57 -10.48 4.89 -1.63
C THR A 57 -10.04 5.05 -0.17
N TYR A 58 -9.75 3.95 0.51
CA TYR A 58 -9.24 3.96 1.88
C TYR A 58 -7.88 4.67 1.97
N LEU A 59 -6.92 4.28 1.12
CA LEU A 59 -5.58 4.87 1.10
C LEU A 59 -5.63 6.36 0.74
N GLN A 60 -6.44 6.74 -0.24
CA GLN A 60 -6.65 8.14 -0.59
C GLN A 60 -7.22 8.91 0.61
N GLY A 61 -8.26 8.38 1.26
CA GLY A 61 -8.88 9.03 2.43
C GLY A 61 -7.93 9.26 3.61
N LYS A 62 -6.88 8.44 3.75
CA LYS A 62 -5.84 8.62 4.79
C LYS A 62 -4.68 9.51 4.33
N LEU A 63 -4.24 9.40 3.08
CA LEU A 63 -3.00 10.04 2.66
C LEU A 63 -3.21 11.39 1.96
N GLU A 64 -4.42 11.69 1.47
CA GLU A 64 -4.66 12.85 0.60
C GLU A 64 -4.29 14.18 1.26
N TYR A 65 -4.69 14.35 2.52
CA TYR A 65 -4.45 15.56 3.31
C TYR A 65 -3.28 15.41 4.28
N SER A 66 -2.43 14.40 4.07
CA SER A 66 -1.19 14.29 4.83
C SER A 66 -0.32 15.53 4.61
N GLU A 67 0.31 16.00 5.69
CA GLU A 67 1.14 17.20 5.64
C GLU A 67 2.59 16.89 5.36
N ASN A 68 3.08 15.83 5.98
CA ASN A 68 4.36 15.29 5.60
C ASN A 68 4.19 13.79 5.54
N ILE A 69 5.00 13.17 4.69
CA ILE A 69 4.98 11.73 4.51
C ILE A 69 6.39 11.23 4.25
N ILE A 70 6.74 10.16 4.95
CA ILE A 70 7.85 9.30 4.61
C ILE A 70 7.24 8.02 4.06
N VAL A 71 7.68 7.60 2.89
CA VAL A 71 7.37 6.27 2.36
C VAL A 71 8.61 5.39 2.54
N ALA A 72 8.43 4.20 3.11
CA ALA A 72 9.51 3.24 3.36
C ALA A 72 9.06 1.81 3.01
N THR A 73 10.02 0.90 2.98
CA THR A 73 9.84 -0.54 2.76
C THR A 73 10.43 -1.33 3.92
N THR A 74 10.07 -2.60 4.09
CA THR A 74 10.66 -3.47 5.14
C THR A 74 12.18 -3.41 5.13
N SER A 75 12.81 -3.61 3.97
CA SER A 75 14.26 -3.48 3.75
C SER A 75 14.90 -2.18 4.26
N ASN A 76 14.13 -1.10 4.31
CA ASN A 76 14.59 0.21 4.76
C ASN A 76 14.28 0.44 6.24
N MET A 77 13.27 -0.26 6.77
CA MET A 77 12.74 0.01 8.10
C MET A 77 13.48 -0.71 9.21
N ASP A 78 14.07 -1.87 8.94
CA ASP A 78 14.92 -2.62 9.87
C ASP A 78 16.07 -1.74 10.38
N THR A 79 16.01 -1.34 11.65
CA THR A 79 16.99 -0.42 12.24
C THR A 79 18.10 -1.09 13.00
N ASP A 80 17.95 -2.36 13.38
CA ASP A 80 18.91 -3.11 14.16
C ASP A 80 19.61 -4.24 13.36
N GLY A 81 19.14 -4.50 12.15
CA GLY A 81 19.72 -5.39 11.16
C GLY A 81 19.40 -6.87 11.39
N ASP A 82 18.34 -7.18 12.13
CA ASP A 82 17.95 -8.56 12.42
C ASP A 82 17.17 -9.24 11.27
N GLY A 83 16.80 -8.47 10.25
CA GLY A 83 16.12 -8.92 9.05
C GLY A 83 14.60 -9.01 9.19
N ASP A 84 14.01 -8.47 10.25
CA ASP A 84 12.58 -8.22 10.35
C ASP A 84 12.27 -6.74 10.65
N VAL A 85 10.98 -6.40 10.76
CA VAL A 85 10.55 -5.07 11.18
C VAL A 85 9.61 -5.26 12.35
N ASP A 86 10.11 -4.95 13.53
CA ASP A 86 9.40 -5.15 14.79
C ASP A 86 8.74 -3.85 15.30
N ASP A 87 8.13 -3.95 16.49
CA ASP A 87 7.51 -2.78 17.10
C ASP A 87 8.52 -1.68 17.47
N ALA A 88 9.76 -2.05 17.80
CA ALA A 88 10.83 -1.12 18.13
C ALA A 88 11.28 -0.35 16.90
N ASP A 89 11.40 -1.00 15.74
CA ASP A 89 11.68 -0.34 14.46
C ASP A 89 10.59 0.65 14.07
N ILE A 90 9.33 0.24 14.17
CA ILE A 90 8.19 1.12 13.87
C ILE A 90 8.22 2.35 14.79
N ALA A 91 8.48 2.16 16.08
CA ALA A 91 8.61 3.26 17.03
C ALA A 91 9.83 4.16 16.76
N ALA A 92 10.97 3.57 16.38
CA ALA A 92 12.18 4.29 16.01
C ALA A 92 11.95 5.14 14.74
N TRP A 93 11.20 4.63 13.76
CA TRP A 93 10.82 5.37 12.57
C TRP A 93 9.80 6.48 12.85
N ALA A 94 8.84 6.25 13.74
CA ALA A 94 7.95 7.30 14.22
C ALA A 94 8.74 8.42 14.91
N GLU A 95 9.74 8.08 15.74
CA GLU A 95 10.62 9.05 16.38
C GLU A 95 11.49 9.81 15.36
N ARG A 96 12.06 9.10 14.38
CA ARG A 96 12.82 9.72 13.28
C ARG A 96 11.96 10.69 12.49
N TYR A 97 10.72 10.32 12.19
CA TYR A 97 9.73 11.20 11.55
C TYR A 97 9.47 12.43 12.42
N ARG A 98 9.20 12.24 13.71
CA ARG A 98 8.96 13.34 14.66
C ARG A 98 10.16 14.30 14.70
N ALA A 99 11.36 13.78 14.98
CA ALA A 99 12.56 14.58 15.14
C ALA A 99 12.85 15.42 13.89
N SER A 100 12.70 14.82 12.72
CA SER A 100 13.05 15.48 11.47
C SER A 100 12.04 16.53 10.97
N HIS A 101 10.76 16.40 11.32
CA HIS A 101 9.73 17.37 10.91
C HIS A 101 9.38 18.36 12.02
N TYR A 102 9.60 18.00 13.28
CA TYR A 102 9.12 18.76 14.43
C TYR A 102 10.24 19.20 15.39
N GLN A 103 11.47 18.72 15.21
CA GLN A 103 12.63 19.15 16.00
C GLN A 103 13.76 19.67 15.10
N PRO A 104 13.53 20.76 14.35
CA PRO A 104 14.53 21.32 13.45
C PRO A 104 15.74 21.79 14.25
N THR A 105 16.88 21.15 14.04
CA THR A 105 18.08 21.39 14.83
C THR A 105 19.04 22.31 14.07
N ILE A 106 18.73 23.61 13.96
CA ILE A 106 19.76 24.58 13.57
C ILE A 106 20.72 24.76 14.74
N GLY A 107 21.91 24.17 14.65
CA GLY A 107 22.98 24.33 15.64
C GLY A 107 22.65 23.83 17.05
N GLY A 108 21.73 22.87 17.21
CA GLY A 108 21.39 22.27 18.51
C GLY A 108 20.35 23.02 19.34
N ASN A 109 19.89 24.20 18.91
CA ASN A 109 19.22 25.17 19.81
C ASN A 109 17.76 25.49 19.48
N GLN A 110 17.20 24.90 18.42
CA GLN A 110 15.83 25.16 17.99
C GLN A 110 14.94 23.91 18.11
N MET A 111 13.67 24.14 18.39
CA MET A 111 12.63 23.11 18.55
C MET A 111 11.28 23.72 18.17
N SER A 112 10.39 22.96 17.55
CA SER A 112 9.06 23.49 17.25
C SER A 112 8.29 23.67 18.54
N ALA A 113 7.76 24.87 18.78
CA ALA A 113 7.04 25.19 20.00
C ALA A 113 6.07 26.32 19.72
N VAL A 114 4.87 26.24 20.30
CA VAL A 114 3.75 27.11 19.98
C VAL A 114 3.75 28.42 20.76
N GLY A 115 4.59 28.52 21.80
CA GLY A 115 4.69 29.72 22.62
C GLY A 115 5.77 29.64 23.69
N TYR A 116 6.04 30.80 24.29
CA TYR A 116 6.86 30.95 25.49
C TYR A 116 6.18 31.98 26.39
N ASN A 117 5.81 31.60 27.61
CA ASN A 117 5.08 32.47 28.54
C ASN A 117 5.99 33.26 29.51
N GLY A 118 7.30 33.31 29.23
CA GLY A 118 8.29 33.93 30.11
C GLY A 118 8.93 32.99 31.14
N HIS A 119 8.32 31.82 31.39
CA HIS A 119 8.84 30.81 32.32
C HIS A 119 8.96 29.43 31.65
N ASP A 120 7.93 29.03 30.92
CA ASP A 120 7.78 27.73 30.29
C ASP A 120 7.61 27.84 28.78
N VAL A 121 8.22 26.87 28.08
CA VAL A 121 8.03 26.66 26.65
C VAL A 121 6.80 25.79 26.46
N VAL A 122 5.89 26.24 25.61
CA VAL A 122 4.71 25.49 25.23
C VAL A 122 5.04 24.70 23.98
N TYR A 123 5.21 23.40 24.15
CA TYR A 123 5.62 22.50 23.08
C TYR A 123 4.46 22.10 22.19
N LEU A 124 4.78 21.88 20.91
CA LEU A 124 3.83 21.33 19.96
C LEU A 124 3.57 19.85 20.29
N LYS A 125 2.30 19.46 20.25
CA LYS A 125 1.87 18.07 20.39
C LYS A 125 1.14 17.62 19.14
N GLY A 126 1.11 16.33 18.89
CA GLY A 126 0.32 15.77 17.80
C GLY A 126 0.48 14.27 17.66
N LYS A 127 0.15 13.75 16.48
CA LYS A 127 0.16 12.33 16.16
C LYS A 127 1.06 12.02 14.97
N VAL A 128 1.76 10.90 15.04
CA VAL A 128 2.45 10.25 13.92
C VAL A 128 1.69 8.97 13.59
N HIS A 129 1.28 8.84 12.34
CA HIS A 129 0.53 7.72 11.81
C HIS A 129 1.48 6.84 11.03
N VAL A 130 1.50 5.54 11.33
CA VAL A 130 2.22 4.54 10.56
C VAL A 130 1.20 3.60 9.95
N LEU A 131 1.06 3.66 8.64
CA LEU A 131 0.19 2.78 7.86
C LEU A 131 1.06 1.76 7.13
N ARG A 132 0.85 0.48 7.39
CA ARG A 132 1.59 -0.63 6.77
C ARG A 132 0.67 -1.38 5.82
N LEU A 133 1.16 -1.64 4.61
CA LEU A 133 0.51 -2.44 3.59
C LEU A 133 1.27 -3.76 3.51
N LEU A 134 0.63 -4.84 3.90
CA LEU A 134 1.27 -6.14 4.02
C LEU A 134 1.35 -6.81 2.64
N ASN A 135 2.56 -7.09 2.20
CA ASN A 135 2.86 -7.90 1.04
C ASN A 135 3.11 -9.37 1.39
N ASN A 136 3.45 -9.65 2.65
CA ASN A 136 3.67 -10.99 3.17
C ASN A 136 2.84 -11.25 4.43
N ASP A 137 2.59 -12.53 4.73
CA ASP A 137 1.90 -12.92 5.97
C ASP A 137 2.80 -12.58 7.16
N ASP A 138 2.26 -11.86 8.14
CA ASP A 138 2.93 -11.62 9.41
C ASP A 138 2.50 -12.70 10.41
N THR A 139 3.37 -13.69 10.59
CA THR A 139 3.06 -14.82 11.50
C THR A 139 3.10 -14.44 12.98
N THR A 140 3.80 -13.35 13.33
CA THR A 140 3.95 -12.89 14.71
C THR A 140 2.66 -12.21 15.17
N LEU A 141 2.08 -11.37 14.32
CA LEU A 141 0.84 -10.65 14.58
C LEU A 141 -0.41 -11.40 14.05
N ASN A 142 -0.22 -12.54 13.39
CA ASN A 142 -1.26 -13.31 12.70
C ASN A 142 -2.05 -12.44 11.70
N LEU A 143 -1.35 -11.59 10.96
CA LEU A 143 -1.91 -10.77 9.89
C LEU A 143 -1.69 -11.45 8.55
N LYS A 144 -2.64 -11.29 7.63
CA LYS A 144 -2.54 -11.86 6.29
C LYS A 144 -1.99 -10.87 5.29
N ARG A 145 -1.27 -11.40 4.30
CA ARG A 145 -0.90 -10.68 3.10
C ARG A 145 -2.13 -9.97 2.52
N GLY A 146 -1.95 -8.70 2.19
CA GLY A 146 -3.00 -7.83 1.69
C GLY A 146 -3.70 -7.03 2.77
N GLU A 147 -3.50 -7.32 4.05
CA GLU A 147 -4.02 -6.47 5.11
C GLU A 147 -3.37 -5.09 5.08
N ILE A 148 -4.12 -4.11 5.57
CA ILE A 148 -3.62 -2.77 5.82
C ILE A 148 -3.77 -2.54 7.31
N THR A 149 -2.68 -2.20 7.96
CA THR A 149 -2.66 -1.91 9.38
C THR A 149 -2.29 -0.48 9.66
N HIS A 150 -2.76 0.03 10.79
CA HIS A 150 -2.54 1.39 11.23
C HIS A 150 -2.13 1.41 12.70
N ARG A 151 -1.06 2.16 12.97
CA ARG A 151 -0.57 2.48 14.30
C ARG A 151 -0.45 3.99 14.46
N VAL A 152 -0.73 4.49 15.66
CA VAL A 152 -0.70 5.93 15.97
C VAL A 152 0.17 6.15 17.20
N PHE A 153 1.17 7.01 17.05
CA PHE A 153 2.03 7.48 18.13
C PHE A 153 1.70 8.92 18.46
N ASP A 154 1.29 9.17 19.70
CA ASP A 154 1.23 10.53 20.22
C ASP A 154 2.65 11.04 20.45
N PHE A 155 2.89 12.31 20.15
CA PHE A 155 4.19 12.94 20.40
C PHE A 155 4.07 14.31 21.05
N ASP A 156 5.12 14.66 21.77
CA ASP A 156 5.42 16.00 22.23
C ASP A 156 6.79 16.37 21.62
N THR A 157 6.92 17.58 21.08
CA THR A 157 8.20 18.03 20.50
C THR A 157 9.38 18.03 21.47
N LYS A 158 9.12 18.10 22.77
CA LYS A 158 10.14 17.99 23.83
C LYS A 158 10.59 16.56 24.08
N THR A 159 9.67 15.60 23.99
CA THR A 159 9.86 14.25 24.50
C THR A 159 9.96 13.27 23.32
N PRO A 160 11.07 12.54 23.17
CA PRO A 160 11.17 11.49 22.17
C PRO A 160 10.04 10.46 22.33
N ILE A 161 9.52 9.97 21.21
CA ILE A 161 8.65 8.80 21.19
C ILE A 161 9.45 7.62 21.77
N ALA A 162 8.85 6.90 22.72
CA ALA A 162 9.51 5.76 23.35
C ALA A 162 9.76 4.66 22.32
N THR A 163 11.03 4.30 22.13
CA THR A 163 11.47 3.18 21.30
C THR A 163 11.61 1.89 22.12
N LEU A 164 10.94 1.84 23.28
CA LEU A 164 10.87 0.69 24.17
C LEU A 164 9.42 0.50 24.58
N ALA A 165 9.03 -0.77 24.77
CA ALA A 165 7.68 -1.15 25.15
C ALA A 165 7.17 -0.44 26.43
N PRO A 166 5.86 -0.24 26.59
CA PRO A 166 4.77 -0.71 25.71
C PRO A 166 4.53 0.21 24.50
N TYR A 167 4.32 -0.40 23.34
CA TYR A 167 3.99 0.31 22.10
C TYR A 167 2.47 0.42 21.91
N PRO A 168 1.98 1.47 21.21
CA PRO A 168 0.59 1.53 20.77
C PRO A 168 0.24 0.32 19.90
N ALA A 169 -0.94 -0.27 20.12
CA ALA A 169 -1.37 -1.42 19.35
C ALA A 169 -1.59 -1.08 17.87
N GLU A 170 -1.10 -1.96 17.01
CA GLU A 170 -1.42 -1.98 15.58
C GLU A 170 -2.81 -2.57 15.34
N LYS A 171 -3.56 -1.94 14.43
CA LYS A 171 -4.94 -2.31 14.14
C LYS A 171 -5.09 -2.61 12.66
N SER A 172 -5.74 -3.71 12.33
CA SER A 172 -6.17 -3.99 10.96
C SER A 172 -7.34 -3.07 10.60
N GLU A 173 -7.24 -2.41 9.46
CA GLU A 173 -8.18 -1.38 8.99
C GLU A 173 -9.15 -1.91 7.93
N LEU A 174 -8.82 -3.05 7.32
CA LEU A 174 -9.68 -3.74 6.38
C LEU A 174 -10.58 -4.74 7.11
N ASN A 175 -11.78 -4.95 6.58
CA ASN A 175 -12.69 -5.93 7.14
C ASN A 175 -12.07 -7.34 7.04
N PRO A 176 -11.94 -8.10 8.14
CA PRO A 176 -11.38 -9.46 8.12
C PRO A 176 -12.06 -10.39 7.12
N ALA A 177 -13.34 -10.13 6.79
CA ALA A 177 -14.07 -10.88 5.78
C ALA A 177 -13.41 -10.85 4.39
N PHE A 178 -12.60 -9.83 4.05
CA PHE A 178 -11.84 -9.81 2.79
C PHE A 178 -10.81 -10.96 2.72
N PHE A 179 -10.31 -11.42 3.87
CA PHE A 179 -9.23 -12.40 3.98
C PHE A 179 -9.71 -13.77 4.46
N ASP A 180 -10.74 -13.81 5.31
CA ASP A 180 -11.17 -15.02 6.01
C ASP A 180 -12.47 -15.62 5.47
N ALA A 181 -13.26 -14.86 4.70
CA ALA A 181 -14.53 -15.38 4.19
C ALA A 181 -14.29 -16.61 3.31
N GLN A 182 -15.24 -17.55 3.31
CA GLN A 182 -15.17 -18.76 2.49
C GLN A 182 -15.08 -18.43 0.99
N ASP A 183 -15.57 -17.26 0.57
CA ASP A 183 -15.48 -16.75 -0.80
C ASP A 183 -14.31 -15.78 -1.02
N SER A 184 -13.40 -15.62 -0.05
CA SER A 184 -12.10 -14.93 -0.24
C SER A 184 -11.24 -15.74 -1.21
N ALA A 185 -11.34 -15.41 -2.49
CA ALA A 185 -10.68 -16.14 -3.57
C ALA A 185 -9.31 -15.53 -3.97
N TYR A 186 -8.95 -14.37 -3.40
CA TYR A 186 -7.81 -13.58 -3.85
C TYR A 186 -6.85 -13.23 -2.72
N ASN A 187 -5.59 -13.11 -3.09
CA ASN A 187 -4.60 -12.38 -2.33
C ASN A 187 -4.48 -10.97 -2.89
N PHE A 188 -3.94 -10.06 -2.09
CA PHE A 188 -3.56 -8.73 -2.54
C PHE A 188 -2.05 -8.59 -2.45
N SER A 189 -1.47 -7.91 -3.42
CA SER A 189 -0.07 -7.51 -3.40
C SER A 189 0.04 -6.06 -3.84
N TYR A 190 0.92 -5.34 -3.18
CA TYR A 190 1.12 -3.91 -3.29
C TYR A 190 2.51 -3.64 -3.87
N ALA A 191 2.59 -2.74 -4.84
CA ALA A 191 3.85 -2.31 -5.42
C ALA A 191 3.85 -0.79 -5.56
N LEU A 192 4.95 -0.15 -5.16
CA LEU A 192 5.11 1.28 -5.34
C LEU A 192 5.26 1.66 -6.81
N GLY A 193 4.60 2.74 -7.20
CA GLY A 193 4.56 3.25 -8.56
C GLY A 193 3.47 2.59 -9.42
N ALA A 194 3.14 3.26 -10.52
CA ALA A 194 2.27 2.73 -11.55
C ALA A 194 3.05 1.76 -12.44
N SER A 195 2.53 0.54 -12.63
CA SER A 195 3.11 -0.49 -13.50
C SER A 195 1.99 -1.23 -14.24
N ASN A 196 2.28 -1.79 -15.41
CA ASN A 196 1.32 -2.61 -16.16
C ASN A 196 1.68 -4.09 -16.08
N LEU A 197 0.71 -4.96 -16.35
CA LEU A 197 0.95 -6.40 -16.49
C LEU A 197 1.51 -6.73 -17.87
N THR A 198 2.71 -7.30 -17.92
CA THR A 198 3.30 -7.91 -19.12
C THR A 198 3.28 -9.42 -19.03
N VAL A 199 3.21 -10.12 -20.18
CA VAL A 199 3.29 -11.59 -20.22
C VAL A 199 4.75 -11.99 -20.04
N VAL A 200 5.00 -12.91 -19.12
CA VAL A 200 6.34 -13.41 -18.79
C VAL A 200 6.45 -14.90 -19.10
N PRO A 201 7.68 -15.43 -19.27
CA PRO A 201 7.89 -16.88 -19.36
C PRO A 201 7.29 -17.62 -18.16
N THR A 202 6.97 -18.89 -18.34
CA THR A 202 6.51 -19.74 -17.23
C THR A 202 7.57 -19.77 -16.13
N PRO A 203 7.21 -19.40 -14.88
CA PRO A 203 8.14 -19.42 -13.76
C PRO A 203 8.58 -20.84 -13.43
N THR A 204 9.73 -20.98 -12.79
CA THR A 204 10.23 -22.21 -12.18
C THR A 204 9.21 -22.75 -11.18
N GLY A 205 8.69 -23.95 -11.42
CA GLY A 205 7.60 -24.53 -10.62
C GLY A 205 6.19 -24.10 -11.03
N GLY A 206 6.08 -23.22 -12.03
CA GLY A 206 4.82 -22.89 -12.69
C GLY A 206 4.30 -24.00 -13.63
N ASP A 207 3.01 -23.95 -13.94
CA ASP A 207 2.37 -24.86 -14.90
C ASP A 207 2.60 -24.33 -16.33
N SER A 208 3.22 -25.15 -17.19
CA SER A 208 3.51 -24.78 -18.58
C SER A 208 2.26 -24.60 -19.45
N ASN A 209 1.09 -25.03 -18.98
CA ASN A 209 -0.19 -24.81 -19.65
C ASN A 209 -0.87 -23.49 -19.26
N GLU A 210 -0.26 -22.72 -18.36
CA GLU A 210 -0.83 -21.49 -17.80
C GLU A 210 -0.08 -20.26 -18.27
N ILE A 211 -0.79 -19.13 -18.34
CA ILE A 211 -0.22 -17.84 -18.72
C ILE A 211 0.12 -17.06 -17.46
N TYR A 212 1.39 -16.67 -17.35
CA TYR A 212 1.90 -15.86 -16.26
C TYR A 212 2.11 -14.42 -16.72
N ARG A 213 1.91 -13.49 -15.79
CA ARG A 213 2.10 -12.06 -15.99
C ARG A 213 2.87 -11.46 -14.83
N ALA A 214 3.74 -10.51 -15.08
CA ALA A 214 4.44 -9.75 -14.04
C ALA A 214 4.19 -8.26 -14.24
N LEU A 215 4.46 -7.48 -13.20
CA LEU A 215 4.55 -6.03 -13.34
C LEU A 215 5.75 -5.70 -14.26
N ASP A 216 5.54 -4.86 -15.27
CA ASP A 216 6.58 -4.47 -16.23
C ASP A 216 7.81 -3.89 -15.53
N LYS A 217 7.60 -3.01 -14.55
CA LYS A 217 8.68 -2.42 -13.75
C LYS A 217 9.39 -3.39 -12.81
N ASP A 218 8.67 -4.38 -12.29
CA ASP A 218 9.26 -5.45 -11.49
C ASP A 218 10.16 -6.34 -12.38
N TYR A 219 9.61 -6.78 -13.51
CA TYR A 219 10.29 -7.62 -14.50
C TYR A 219 11.54 -6.95 -15.10
N GLU A 220 11.44 -5.66 -15.41
CA GLU A 220 12.54 -4.87 -15.98
C GLU A 220 13.49 -4.32 -14.89
N ASN A 221 13.15 -4.49 -13.60
CA ASN A 221 13.81 -3.85 -12.44
C ASN A 221 13.99 -2.33 -12.66
N ASP A 222 12.92 -1.75 -13.17
CA ASP A 222 12.79 -0.33 -13.44
C ASP A 222 12.29 0.40 -12.19
N ASN A 223 12.71 1.66 -12.08
CA ASN A 223 12.28 2.50 -10.99
C ASN A 223 10.76 2.76 -11.05
N SER A 224 10.10 2.62 -9.90
CA SER A 224 8.72 3.05 -9.66
C SER A 224 8.44 4.50 -10.11
N GLY A 225 9.43 5.38 -10.00
CA GLY A 225 9.37 6.79 -10.43
C GLY A 225 8.57 7.67 -9.47
N ILE A 226 8.42 7.24 -8.22
CA ILE A 226 7.63 7.97 -7.23
C ILE A 226 8.30 9.27 -6.81
N ASN A 227 7.48 10.28 -6.55
CA ASN A 227 7.88 11.54 -5.93
C ASN A 227 6.65 12.23 -5.34
N ALA A 228 6.86 13.39 -4.73
CA ALA A 228 5.80 14.15 -4.08
C ALA A 228 4.62 14.55 -5.00
N ASN A 229 4.83 14.66 -6.32
CA ASN A 229 3.80 14.97 -7.30
C ASN A 229 3.24 13.73 -8.00
N LYS A 230 3.85 12.57 -7.79
CA LYS A 230 3.51 11.31 -8.43
C LYS A 230 3.75 10.17 -7.45
N LEU A 231 2.81 9.99 -6.53
CA LEU A 231 2.74 8.80 -5.69
C LEU A 231 1.62 7.92 -6.23
N ASP A 232 2.01 6.80 -6.83
CA ASP A 232 1.09 5.79 -7.33
C ASP A 232 1.37 4.49 -6.57
N LEU A 233 0.33 3.68 -6.37
CA LEU A 233 0.43 2.35 -5.81
C LEU A 233 -0.26 1.38 -6.76
N THR A 234 0.46 0.37 -7.22
CA THR A 234 -0.11 -0.73 -7.97
C THR A 234 -0.62 -1.79 -6.99
N ILE A 235 -1.89 -2.17 -7.14
CA ILE A 235 -2.55 -3.23 -6.38
C ILE A 235 -2.80 -4.38 -7.34
N VAL A 236 -2.18 -5.53 -7.08
CA VAL A 236 -2.33 -6.75 -7.85
C VAL A 236 -3.21 -7.72 -7.07
N LEU A 237 -4.18 -8.31 -7.76
CA LEU A 237 -5.07 -9.34 -7.22
C LEU A 237 -4.89 -10.63 -7.99
N ASP A 238 -4.40 -11.65 -7.30
CA ASP A 238 -4.16 -12.99 -7.79
C ASP A 238 -4.90 -14.03 -6.96
N LYS A 239 -5.02 -15.24 -7.49
CA LYS A 239 -5.72 -16.34 -6.80
C LYS A 239 -5.02 -16.70 -5.49
N LYS A 240 -5.81 -16.91 -4.44
CA LYS A 240 -5.31 -17.27 -3.09
C LYS A 240 -4.35 -18.47 -3.11
N THR A 241 -4.64 -19.48 -3.93
CA THR A 241 -3.81 -20.68 -4.06
C THR A 241 -3.14 -20.73 -5.43
N GLY A 242 -1.81 -20.68 -5.45
CA GLY A 242 -1.00 -20.77 -6.68
C GLY A 242 -1.22 -19.62 -7.66
N GLY A 243 -1.67 -18.45 -7.17
CA GLY A 243 -1.89 -17.26 -7.96
C GLY A 243 -0.62 -16.46 -8.26
N SER A 244 0.43 -16.65 -7.46
CA SER A 244 1.74 -16.00 -7.65
C SER A 244 2.87 -17.01 -7.42
N VAL A 245 3.98 -16.80 -8.13
CA VAL A 245 5.24 -17.52 -7.97
C VAL A 245 6.37 -16.48 -8.03
N ASP A 246 7.25 -16.49 -7.05
CA ASP A 246 8.41 -15.61 -7.03
C ASP A 246 9.55 -16.23 -7.82
N GLU A 247 9.95 -15.58 -8.92
CA GLU A 247 11.11 -15.98 -9.69
C GLU A 247 12.35 -15.36 -9.10
N THR A 248 13.19 -16.20 -8.47
CA THR A 248 14.48 -15.76 -7.96
C THR A 248 15.48 -15.60 -9.09
N ARG A 249 16.23 -14.49 -9.07
CA ARG A 249 17.37 -14.24 -9.96
C ARG A 249 18.26 -15.47 -10.16
N VAL A 250 18.43 -15.90 -11.41
CA VAL A 250 19.48 -16.86 -11.77
C VAL A 250 20.83 -16.16 -11.70
N LYS A 251 21.74 -16.66 -10.85
CA LYS A 251 23.11 -16.14 -10.69
C LYS A 251 23.78 -16.06 -12.08
N ASN A 252 24.27 -14.87 -12.46
CA ASN A 252 24.85 -14.53 -13.77
C ASN A 252 23.90 -14.32 -14.96
N SER A 253 22.59 -14.20 -14.73
CA SER A 253 21.64 -13.75 -15.76
C SER A 253 21.43 -12.22 -15.70
N SER A 254 21.06 -11.63 -16.85
CA SER A 254 20.57 -10.25 -16.94
C SER A 254 19.12 -10.10 -16.47
N THR A 255 18.46 -11.19 -16.09
CA THR A 255 17.09 -11.21 -15.57
C THR A 255 17.08 -10.90 -14.08
N PHE A 256 16.16 -10.01 -13.69
CA PHE A 256 15.94 -9.61 -12.31
C PHE A 256 14.97 -10.57 -11.61
N SER A 257 14.92 -10.53 -10.28
CA SER A 257 13.86 -11.23 -9.54
C SER A 257 12.54 -10.49 -9.78
N TYR A 258 11.44 -11.23 -9.90
CA TYR A 258 10.10 -10.64 -10.07
C TYR A 258 9.02 -11.62 -9.60
N ARG A 259 7.83 -11.09 -9.28
CA ARG A 259 6.65 -11.91 -8.94
C ARG A 259 5.82 -12.19 -10.19
N ALA A 260 5.69 -13.47 -10.54
CA ALA A 260 4.88 -13.94 -11.66
C ALA A 260 3.48 -14.33 -11.19
N PHE A 261 2.46 -13.64 -11.69
CA PHE A 261 1.05 -13.87 -11.37
C PHE A 261 0.37 -14.75 -12.44
N ARG A 262 -0.26 -15.83 -12.00
CA ARG A 262 -1.04 -16.74 -12.86
C ARG A 262 -2.35 -16.09 -13.30
N SER A 263 -2.65 -16.14 -14.59
CA SER A 263 -3.92 -15.65 -15.14
C SER A 263 -5.13 -16.48 -14.66
N PRO A 264 -6.32 -15.87 -14.48
CA PRO A 264 -6.58 -14.43 -14.49
C PRO A 264 -5.98 -13.75 -13.26
N VAL A 265 -5.33 -12.61 -13.52
CA VAL A 265 -4.84 -11.65 -12.53
C VAL A 265 -5.44 -10.30 -12.90
N ALA A 266 -5.76 -9.49 -11.89
CA ALA A 266 -6.17 -8.12 -12.10
C ALA A 266 -5.18 -7.15 -11.47
N ILE A 267 -5.19 -5.94 -12.00
CA ILE A 267 -4.35 -4.85 -11.55
C ILE A 267 -5.20 -3.59 -11.44
N GLN A 268 -4.98 -2.84 -10.38
CA GLN A 268 -5.52 -1.51 -10.18
C GLN A 268 -4.37 -0.58 -9.82
N ILE A 269 -4.32 0.59 -10.45
CA ILE A 269 -3.34 1.62 -10.11
C ILE A 269 -4.07 2.68 -9.28
N ALA A 270 -3.75 2.71 -7.99
CA ALA A 270 -4.22 3.72 -7.07
C ALA A 270 -3.31 4.94 -7.14
N ASN A 271 -3.79 6.02 -7.76
CA ASN A 271 -3.12 7.32 -7.64
C ASN A 271 -3.38 7.87 -6.23
N LEU A 272 -2.34 8.25 -5.50
CA LEU A 272 -2.42 8.77 -4.14
C LEU A 272 -2.10 10.27 -4.18
N PRO A 273 -3.10 11.14 -4.40
CA PRO A 273 -2.86 12.57 -4.54
C PRO A 273 -2.48 13.14 -3.17
N LEU A 274 -1.23 13.55 -2.99
CA LEU A 274 -0.79 14.20 -1.75
C LEU A 274 -1.14 15.70 -1.81
N THR A 275 -2.42 16.06 -1.75
CA THR A 275 -2.94 17.40 -2.06
C THR A 275 -2.16 18.52 -1.35
N ASN A 276 -1.95 18.42 -0.04
CA ASN A 276 -1.26 19.47 0.73
C ASN A 276 0.23 19.58 0.36
N ILE A 277 0.90 18.43 0.26
CA ILE A 277 2.32 18.33 -0.09
C ILE A 277 2.56 18.80 -1.54
N ALA A 278 1.77 18.33 -2.50
CA ALA A 278 1.87 18.68 -3.90
C ALA A 278 1.59 20.17 -4.13
N ALA A 279 0.63 20.76 -3.41
CA ALA A 279 0.34 22.19 -3.48
C ALA A 279 1.56 23.04 -3.06
N ARG A 280 2.27 22.64 -2.00
CA ARG A 280 3.52 23.30 -1.56
C ARG A 280 4.66 23.11 -2.55
N ASN A 281 4.85 21.89 -3.06
CA ASN A 281 6.02 21.53 -3.86
C ASN A 281 5.99 22.06 -5.29
N ARG A 282 4.84 22.55 -5.79
CA ARG A 282 4.75 23.16 -7.13
C ARG A 282 5.63 24.40 -7.31
N ARG A 283 6.13 25.01 -6.23
CA ARG A 283 6.86 26.28 -6.27
C ARG A 283 8.32 26.19 -5.83
N ILE A 284 8.78 25.04 -5.33
CA ILE A 284 10.09 24.89 -4.68
C ILE A 284 10.73 23.59 -5.19
N ALA A 285 12.03 23.63 -5.51
CA ALA A 285 12.77 22.49 -6.07
C ALA A 285 12.89 21.30 -5.10
N THR A 286 12.71 21.53 -3.81
CA THR A 286 12.82 20.53 -2.75
C THR A 286 11.50 20.46 -1.98
N PRO A 287 10.95 19.26 -1.73
CA PRO A 287 9.74 19.12 -0.92
C PRO A 287 9.92 19.67 0.49
N VAL A 288 9.33 20.82 0.80
CA VAL A 288 9.35 21.42 2.14
C VAL A 288 8.08 21.06 2.90
N GLY A 289 8.26 20.80 4.20
CA GLY A 289 7.15 20.56 5.10
C GLY A 289 6.37 21.82 5.42
N VAL A 290 5.45 21.72 6.37
CA VAL A 290 4.67 22.88 6.85
C VAL A 290 5.54 23.76 7.74
N ALA A 291 5.57 25.07 7.48
CA ALA A 291 6.22 26.04 8.35
C ALA A 291 5.54 26.08 9.73
N ARG A 292 6.35 26.10 10.79
CA ARG A 292 5.90 26.01 12.18
C ARG A 292 6.64 27.02 13.05
N PRO A 293 6.09 27.42 14.20
CA PRO A 293 6.82 28.29 15.12
C PRO A 293 7.97 27.51 15.78
N LEU A 294 9.15 28.13 15.79
CA LEU A 294 10.40 27.61 16.34
C LEU A 294 10.78 28.40 17.58
N PHE A 295 10.98 27.70 18.68
CA PHE A 295 11.57 28.29 19.88
C PHE A 295 13.08 28.18 19.83
N ASN A 296 13.76 29.33 19.96
CA ASN A 296 15.20 29.40 20.10
C ASN A 296 15.57 29.42 21.60
N ASN A 297 16.25 28.37 22.05
CA ASN A 297 16.58 28.20 23.46
C ASN A 297 17.58 29.24 23.99
N SER A 298 18.42 29.81 23.12
CA SER A 298 19.42 30.83 23.48
C SER A 298 18.80 32.21 23.64
N THR A 299 17.87 32.59 22.75
CA THR A 299 17.24 33.91 22.78
C THR A 299 15.92 33.94 23.55
N LYS A 300 15.34 32.77 23.84
CA LYS A 300 14.00 32.61 24.45
C LYS A 300 12.88 33.25 23.62
N VAL A 301 13.05 33.29 22.29
CA VAL A 301 12.09 33.86 21.34
C VAL A 301 11.48 32.74 20.49
N VAL A 302 10.19 32.85 20.21
CA VAL A 302 9.50 32.04 19.21
C VAL A 302 9.47 32.83 17.90
N THR A 303 9.97 32.24 16.83
CA THR A 303 9.97 32.80 15.47
C THR A 303 9.28 31.85 14.50
N GLU A 304 8.66 32.37 13.44
CA GLU A 304 8.13 31.52 12.39
C GLU A 304 9.28 30.90 11.57
N ALA A 305 9.17 29.60 11.26
CA ALA A 305 10.10 28.94 10.35
C ALA A 305 10.04 29.57 8.96
N ASP A 306 11.19 29.65 8.29
CA ASP A 306 11.23 30.03 6.88
C ASP A 306 10.58 28.92 6.03
N PRO A 307 9.45 29.18 5.33
CA PRO A 307 8.75 28.18 4.54
C PRO A 307 9.57 27.68 3.33
N SER A 308 10.72 28.29 3.03
CA SER A 308 11.65 27.84 1.99
C SER A 308 12.78 26.94 2.52
N ASP A 309 12.91 26.80 3.85
CA ASP A 309 13.97 26.04 4.49
C ASP A 309 13.49 24.66 4.98
N ALA A 310 13.88 23.61 4.26
CA ALA A 310 13.56 22.22 4.61
C ALA A 310 14.18 21.78 5.95
N VAL A 311 15.26 22.44 6.41
CA VAL A 311 15.85 22.16 7.73
C VAL A 311 14.92 22.63 8.84
N GLN A 312 14.22 23.75 8.62
CA GLN A 312 13.29 24.34 9.60
C GLN A 312 11.90 23.72 9.54
N CYS A 313 11.42 23.38 8.34
CA CYS A 313 10.06 22.87 8.14
C CYS A 313 9.97 21.34 8.08
N GLY A 314 11.12 20.65 8.00
CA GLY A 314 11.17 19.25 7.60
C GLY A 314 10.96 19.06 6.08
N LYS A 315 11.02 17.82 5.62
CA LYS A 315 10.73 17.46 4.22
C LYS A 315 9.25 17.16 4.05
N GLY A 316 8.56 17.81 3.11
CA GLY A 316 7.12 17.53 2.89
C GLY A 316 6.87 16.12 2.34
N PHE A 317 7.83 15.58 1.61
CA PHE A 317 7.85 14.20 1.13
C PHE A 317 9.27 13.68 1.24
N ALA A 318 9.43 12.47 1.76
CA ALA A 318 10.69 11.77 1.71
C ALA A 318 10.50 10.28 1.39
N TRP A 319 11.51 9.73 0.74
CA TRP A 319 11.70 8.29 0.59
C TRP A 319 12.67 7.80 1.69
N GLY A 320 12.41 6.64 2.28
CA GLY A 320 13.20 6.05 3.38
C GLY A 320 14.71 6.06 3.11
N ASP A 321 15.14 5.68 1.90
CA ASP A 321 16.57 5.68 1.52
C ASP A 321 17.19 7.09 1.37
N GLN A 322 16.37 8.08 1.00
CA GLN A 322 16.82 9.48 0.84
C GLN A 322 17.04 10.17 2.20
N TYR A 323 16.70 9.51 3.30
CA TYR A 323 16.99 9.98 4.65
C TYR A 323 18.40 9.63 5.11
N PHE A 324 18.95 8.51 4.63
CA PHE A 324 20.19 7.92 5.18
C PHE A 324 21.36 7.86 4.20
N SER A 325 21.12 8.00 2.90
CA SER A 325 22.19 7.97 1.90
C SER A 325 22.17 9.22 1.00
N ASN A 326 23.36 9.72 0.66
CA ASN A 326 23.54 10.78 -0.35
C ASN A 326 23.18 10.30 -1.77
N THR A 327 22.89 9.01 -1.93
CA THR A 327 22.46 8.37 -3.17
C THR A 327 20.95 8.21 -3.16
N VAL A 328 20.27 9.01 -3.96
CA VAL A 328 18.85 8.83 -4.24
C VAL A 328 18.71 7.62 -5.16
N LEU A 329 18.70 6.41 -4.59
CA LEU A 329 18.17 5.27 -5.30
C LEU A 329 16.66 5.29 -5.13
N PRO A 330 15.92 5.36 -6.23
CA PRO A 330 14.48 5.41 -6.15
C PRO A 330 13.92 3.99 -5.92
N PRO A 331 12.70 3.86 -5.36
CA PRO A 331 12.20 2.56 -4.95
C PRO A 331 12.09 1.62 -6.13
N LYS A 332 12.67 0.45 -5.94
CA LYS A 332 12.40 -0.69 -6.80
C LYS A 332 11.05 -1.26 -6.42
N VAL A 333 10.40 -1.88 -7.40
CA VAL A 333 9.26 -2.73 -7.12
C VAL A 333 9.83 -3.99 -6.47
N ASP A 334 9.40 -4.27 -5.25
CA ASP A 334 9.73 -5.48 -4.51
C ASP A 334 8.48 -5.90 -3.75
N PHE A 335 8.08 -7.16 -3.93
CA PHE A 335 6.92 -7.74 -3.27
C PHE A 335 7.29 -8.59 -2.05
N ASP A 336 8.58 -8.71 -1.75
CA ASP A 336 9.07 -9.30 -0.51
C ASP A 336 9.05 -8.25 0.63
N ASP A 337 9.06 -6.97 0.27
CA ASP A 337 8.93 -5.86 1.22
C ASP A 337 7.48 -5.43 1.43
N ASP A 338 7.09 -5.21 2.69
CA ASP A 338 5.89 -4.44 3.02
C ASP A 338 6.12 -2.96 2.74
N ILE A 339 5.05 -2.19 2.53
CA ILE A 339 5.11 -0.76 2.26
C ILE A 339 4.58 0.00 3.48
N TYR A 340 5.34 1.01 3.91
CA TYR A 340 5.02 1.84 5.06
C TYR A 340 4.83 3.30 4.65
N PHE A 341 3.74 3.89 5.10
CA PHE A 341 3.50 5.33 5.03
C PHE A 341 3.52 5.89 6.45
N ILE A 342 4.52 6.73 6.75
CA ILE A 342 4.66 7.42 8.02
C ILE A 342 4.29 8.88 7.79
N TYR A 343 3.20 9.35 8.39
CA TYR A 343 2.64 10.66 8.08
C TYR A 343 1.98 11.33 9.28
N SER A 344 1.56 12.58 9.11
CA SER A 344 0.78 13.33 10.09
C SER A 344 -0.14 14.33 9.40
N TYR A 345 -1.19 14.74 10.10
CA TYR A 345 -2.12 15.78 9.66
C TYR A 345 -1.89 17.10 10.39
N THR A 346 -2.32 18.22 9.80
CA THR A 346 -2.24 19.55 10.46
C THR A 346 -3.26 19.69 11.59
N ASP A 347 -4.45 19.17 11.41
CA ASP A 347 -5.57 19.32 12.35
C ASP A 347 -5.37 18.56 13.67
N GLU A 348 -4.55 17.52 13.65
CA GLU A 348 -4.13 16.79 14.84
C GLU A 348 -2.90 17.39 15.54
N ILE A 349 -2.37 18.50 15.00
CA ILE A 349 -1.33 19.26 15.68
C ILE A 349 -2.03 20.17 16.70
N GLU A 350 -2.01 19.72 17.95
CA GLU A 350 -2.52 20.51 19.05
C GLU A 350 -1.56 21.67 19.34
N LEU A 351 -2.05 22.87 19.05
CA LEU A 351 -1.58 24.06 19.73
C LEU A 351 -2.04 23.92 21.18
N SER A 352 -1.21 23.27 22.00
CA SER A 352 -1.38 23.18 23.45
C SER A 352 -1.96 24.50 23.93
N SER A 353 -3.23 24.47 24.34
CA SER A 353 -4.04 25.67 24.54
C SER A 353 -3.20 26.67 25.32
N LEU A 354 -2.95 27.83 24.70
CA LEU A 354 -2.74 29.06 25.43
C LEU A 354 -3.99 29.24 26.30
N VAL A 355 -4.00 28.58 27.46
CA VAL A 355 -4.85 28.98 28.57
C VAL A 355 -4.28 30.33 28.94
N ALA A 356 -4.90 31.34 28.33
CA ALA A 356 -4.82 32.71 28.76
C ALA A 356 -4.97 32.73 30.28
N ASN A 357 -3.91 33.14 30.95
CA ASN A 357 -3.95 33.78 32.26
C ASN A 357 -2.88 34.86 32.26
#